data_AF-A0A2N3GAA2-F1
#
_entry.id   AF-A0A2N3GAA2-F1
#
_cell.length_a   1.000
_cell.length_b   1.000
_cell.length_c   1.000
_cell.angle_alpha   90.00
_cell.angle_beta   90.00
_cell.angle_gamma   90.00
#
_symmetry.space_group_name_H-M   'P 1'
#
loop_
_entity.id
_entity.type
_entity.pdbx_description
1 polymer ?
#
loop_
_entity_poly.entity_id
_entity_poly.type
_entity_poly.pdbx_seq_one_letter_code
_entity_poly.pdbx_strand_id
1 'polypeptide(L)'
;MDAIDRLEVAIAGSELRLMASMRERDPDVDLAIRFQTALGIEYSGPAPAAAVSAWHNVSRLNMDFYEVTESLECLSAIPIYLRSFPYRKLGISRSGYLQYHTENWLHETYILEKRFESCFTRLKRDYRHDQLSGEVARAVDAGISLIRTSLRSAKAVRSDHVHKSRAVDRDILILRSEELRGAHTAEQSNEVEPMFRRVRRLKAKELDELSRQIRSVVDQALAPLCEVIVVWDLPNPHLRLPAPV
;
A
#
# COMPACT_ATOMS: atom_id res chain seq x y z
N MET A 1 31.90 -18.64 14.72
CA MET A 1 31.21 -17.83 13.70
C MET A 1 30.85 -18.72 12.54
N ASP A 2 29.58 -19.09 12.51
CA ASP A 2 28.98 -19.92 11.47
C ASP A 2 28.89 -19.12 10.15
N ALA A 3 28.65 -19.80 9.03
CA ALA A 3 28.53 -19.18 7.71
C ALA A 3 27.40 -18.12 7.66
N ILE A 4 26.38 -18.28 8.51
CA ILE A 4 25.26 -17.34 8.68
C ILE A 4 25.74 -16.03 9.35
N ASP A 5 26.53 -16.11 10.42
CA ASP A 5 27.08 -14.93 11.09
C ASP A 5 27.98 -14.09 10.17
N ARG A 6 28.69 -14.74 9.23
CA ARG A 6 29.53 -14.04 8.23
C ARG A 6 28.71 -13.34 7.16
N LEU A 7 27.55 -13.89 6.80
CA LEU A 7 26.65 -13.31 5.81
C LEU A 7 25.93 -12.08 6.39
N GLU A 8 25.47 -12.16 7.64
CA GLU A 8 24.81 -11.04 8.33
C GLU A 8 25.74 -9.85 8.55
N VAL A 9 27.00 -10.10 8.93
CA VAL A 9 28.03 -9.05 9.08
C VAL A 9 28.40 -8.43 7.72
N ALA A 10 28.44 -9.23 6.65
CA ALA A 10 28.73 -8.73 5.30
C ALA A 10 27.58 -7.88 4.74
N ILE A 11 26.32 -8.28 4.98
CA ILE A 11 25.12 -7.52 4.58
C ILE A 11 25.07 -6.21 5.36
N ALA A 12 25.19 -6.25 6.69
CA ALA A 12 25.19 -5.05 7.53
C ALA A 12 26.32 -4.07 7.17
N GLY A 13 27.53 -4.58 6.87
CA GLY A 13 28.67 -3.76 6.44
C GLY A 13 28.51 -3.15 5.04
N SER A 14 27.78 -3.81 4.14
CA SER A 14 27.49 -3.31 2.79
C SER A 14 26.39 -2.25 2.79
N GLU A 15 25.34 -2.43 3.60
CA GLU A 15 24.27 -1.45 3.77
C GLU A 15 24.77 -0.18 4.48
N LEU A 16 25.61 -0.30 5.51
CA LEU A 16 26.21 0.85 6.18
C LEU A 16 27.14 1.67 5.26
N ARG A 17 27.86 1.03 4.33
CA ARG A 17 28.69 1.75 3.33
C ARG A 17 27.84 2.38 2.23
N LEU A 18 26.77 1.71 1.79
CA LEU A 18 25.82 2.28 0.84
C LEU A 18 25.13 3.50 1.44
N MET A 19 24.64 3.40 2.68
CA MET A 19 23.99 4.48 3.43
C MET A 19 24.96 5.62 3.81
N ALA A 20 26.24 5.32 4.07
CA ALA A 20 27.26 6.35 4.28
C ALA A 20 27.61 7.10 2.98
N SER A 21 27.66 6.40 1.83
CA SER A 21 27.89 7.04 0.52
C SER A 21 26.70 7.87 0.04
N MET A 22 25.48 7.53 0.47
CA MET A 22 24.26 8.29 0.21
C MET A 22 24.07 9.50 1.14
N ARG A 23 24.90 9.64 2.19
CA ARG A 23 24.83 10.75 3.16
C ARG A 23 25.68 11.97 2.80
N GLU A 24 26.66 11.85 1.91
CA GLU A 24 27.59 12.94 1.60
C GLU A 24 27.20 13.78 0.37
N ARG A 25 26.21 13.33 -0.42
CA ARG A 25 25.55 14.15 -1.42
C ARG A 25 24.07 14.01 -1.21
N ASP A 26 23.38 15.14 -1.13
CA ASP A 26 21.93 15.16 -1.14
C ASP A 26 21.46 14.42 -2.41
N PRO A 27 20.90 13.19 -2.28
CA PRO A 27 20.54 12.37 -3.43
C PRO A 27 19.52 13.08 -4.33
N ASP A 28 18.80 14.05 -3.77
CA ASP A 28 17.83 14.89 -4.45
C ASP A 28 18.51 15.92 -5.37
N VAL A 29 19.71 16.41 -5.00
CA VAL A 29 20.52 17.33 -5.83
C VAL A 29 21.18 16.59 -6.99
N ASP A 30 21.74 15.40 -6.76
CA ASP A 30 22.40 14.62 -7.81
C ASP A 30 21.38 14.10 -8.85
N LEU A 31 20.15 13.79 -8.43
CA LEU A 31 19.07 13.37 -9.32
C LEU A 31 18.48 14.53 -10.13
N ALA A 32 18.31 15.72 -9.54
CA ALA A 32 17.90 16.93 -10.26
C ALA A 32 18.93 17.32 -11.35
N ILE A 33 20.23 17.25 -11.05
CA ILE A 33 21.32 17.50 -12.01
C ILE A 33 21.28 16.49 -13.17
N ARG A 34 21.08 15.20 -12.87
CA ARG A 34 20.97 14.15 -13.90
C ARG A 34 19.77 14.35 -14.83
N PHE A 35 18.62 14.75 -14.30
CA PHE A 35 17.41 14.99 -15.08
C PHE A 35 17.57 16.22 -16.01
N GLN A 36 18.20 17.30 -15.52
CA GLN A 36 18.49 18.49 -16.34
C GLN A 36 19.54 18.21 -17.42
N THR A 37 20.56 17.41 -17.10
CA THR A 37 21.57 16.95 -18.05
C THR A 37 20.93 16.10 -19.15
N ALA A 38 19.97 15.23 -18.80
CA ALA A 38 19.22 14.42 -19.77
C ALA A 38 18.31 15.25 -20.69
N LEU A 39 17.92 16.46 -20.27
CA LEU A 39 17.16 17.42 -21.08
C LEU A 39 18.04 18.39 -21.89
N GLY A 40 19.37 18.25 -21.83
CA GLY A 40 20.31 19.13 -22.55
C GLY A 40 20.40 20.56 -22.02
N ILE A 41 19.96 20.80 -20.77
CA ILE A 41 20.00 22.11 -20.14
C ILE A 41 21.29 22.21 -19.34
N GLU A 42 22.31 22.87 -19.88
CA GLU A 42 23.51 23.23 -19.10
C GLU A 42 23.14 24.33 -18.09
N TYR A 43 22.93 23.92 -16.83
CA TYR A 43 22.66 24.86 -15.75
C TYR A 43 23.95 25.15 -14.98
N SER A 44 24.53 26.34 -15.17
CA SER A 44 25.80 26.76 -14.55
C SER A 44 25.62 27.59 -13.27
N GLY A 45 24.42 27.64 -12.69
CA GLY A 45 24.12 28.39 -11.46
C GLY A 45 23.56 27.48 -10.35
N PRO A 46 23.49 27.95 -9.09
CA PRO A 46 22.72 27.27 -8.06
C PRO A 46 21.26 27.20 -8.54
N ALA A 47 20.67 26.01 -8.52
CA ALA A 47 19.26 25.83 -8.87
C ALA A 47 18.44 26.87 -8.09
N PRO A 48 17.52 27.63 -8.75
CA PRO A 48 16.74 28.63 -8.06
C PRO A 48 16.04 27.96 -6.88
N ALA A 49 16.05 28.58 -5.69
CA ALA A 49 15.43 27.99 -4.50
C ALA A 49 13.98 27.51 -4.75
N ALA A 50 13.27 28.17 -5.67
CA ALA A 50 11.95 27.78 -6.16
C ALA A 50 11.94 26.42 -6.90
N ALA A 51 12.91 26.14 -7.77
CA ALA A 51 13.00 24.88 -8.50
C ALA A 51 13.33 23.71 -7.56
N VAL A 52 14.24 23.94 -6.61
CA VAL A 52 14.57 22.96 -5.56
C VAL A 52 13.33 22.67 -4.70
N SER A 53 12.59 23.70 -4.28
CA SER A 53 11.36 23.52 -3.50
C SER A 53 10.26 22.78 -4.27
N ALA A 54 10.08 23.05 -5.57
CA ALA A 54 9.11 22.36 -6.41
C ALA A 54 9.45 20.88 -6.55
N TRP A 55 10.71 20.56 -6.78
CA TRP A 55 11.18 19.17 -6.89
C TRP A 55 10.97 18.39 -5.59
N HIS A 56 11.32 18.97 -4.43
CA HIS A 56 11.06 18.33 -3.13
C HIS A 56 9.57 18.05 -2.90
N ASN A 57 8.68 18.93 -3.35
CA ASN A 57 7.24 18.72 -3.23
C ASN A 57 6.77 17.55 -4.12
N VAL A 58 7.26 17.46 -5.37
CA VAL A 58 6.95 16.35 -6.28
C VAL A 58 7.49 15.02 -5.76
N SER A 59 8.75 14.98 -5.34
CA SER A 59 9.37 13.76 -4.79
C SER A 59 8.65 13.28 -3.53
N ARG A 60 8.25 14.20 -2.65
CA ARG A 60 7.47 13.86 -1.46
C ARG A 60 6.07 13.34 -1.79
N LEU A 61 5.39 13.96 -2.75
CA LEU A 61 4.08 13.49 -3.21
C LEU A 61 4.17 12.09 -3.83
N ASN A 62 5.21 11.84 -4.63
CA ASN A 62 5.49 10.52 -5.21
C ASN A 62 5.70 9.46 -4.12
N MET A 63 6.41 9.79 -3.03
CA MET A 63 6.59 8.88 -1.90
C MET A 63 5.26 8.54 -1.21
N ASP A 64 4.38 9.52 -0.99
CA ASP A 64 3.07 9.26 -0.38
C ASP A 64 2.17 8.39 -1.29
N PHE A 65 2.20 8.63 -2.60
CA PHE A 65 1.50 7.79 -3.58
C PHE A 65 2.07 6.38 -3.67
N TYR A 66 3.39 6.24 -3.57
CA TYR A 66 4.06 4.96 -3.52
C TYR A 66 3.55 4.13 -2.34
N GLU A 67 3.46 4.71 -1.14
CA GLU A 67 2.94 4.01 0.03
C GLU A 67 1.48 3.53 -0.15
N VAL A 68 0.63 4.35 -0.78
CA VAL A 68 -0.76 3.96 -1.12
C VAL A 68 -0.77 2.78 -2.11
N THR A 69 0.10 2.83 -3.11
CA THR A 69 0.22 1.80 -4.15
C THR A 69 0.68 0.47 -3.55
N GLU A 70 1.72 0.49 -2.71
CA GLU A 70 2.22 -0.68 -1.98
C GLU A 70 1.12 -1.32 -1.11
N SER A 71 0.28 -0.51 -0.45
CA SER A 71 -0.87 -1.04 0.30
C SER A 71 -1.86 -1.78 -0.60
N LEU A 72 -2.19 -1.22 -1.77
CA LEU A 72 -3.08 -1.86 -2.74
C LEU A 72 -2.49 -3.14 -3.33
N GLU A 73 -1.19 -3.17 -3.56
CA GLU A 73 -0.48 -4.37 -4.00
C GLU A 73 -0.50 -5.45 -2.92
N CYS A 74 -0.24 -5.08 -1.66
CA CYS A 74 -0.34 -5.98 -0.52
C CYS A 74 -1.74 -6.58 -0.38
N LEU A 75 -2.80 -5.77 -0.46
CA LEU A 75 -4.19 -6.24 -0.46
C LEU A 75 -4.45 -7.25 -1.60
N SER A 76 -3.89 -7.00 -2.78
CA SER A 76 -4.04 -7.87 -3.96
C SER A 76 -3.21 -9.17 -3.85
N ALA A 77 -2.08 -9.14 -3.13
CA ALA A 77 -1.19 -10.28 -2.93
C ALA A 77 -1.71 -11.26 -1.87
N ILE A 78 -2.37 -10.78 -0.81
CA ILE A 78 -2.91 -11.63 0.26
C ILE A 78 -3.78 -12.79 -0.25
N PRO A 79 -4.80 -12.60 -1.12
CA PRO A 79 -5.60 -13.70 -1.62
C PRO A 79 -4.79 -14.68 -2.49
N ILE A 80 -3.72 -14.23 -3.15
CA ILE A 80 -2.80 -15.09 -3.90
C ILE A 80 -2.05 -16.01 -2.94
N TYR A 81 -1.45 -15.44 -1.88
CA TYR A 81 -0.78 -16.22 -0.85
C TYR A 81 -1.73 -17.20 -0.19
N LEU A 82 -2.96 -16.76 0.14
CA LEU A 82 -3.99 -17.58 0.76
C LEU A 82 -4.37 -18.82 -0.07
N ARG A 83 -4.27 -18.77 -1.42
CA ARG A 83 -4.55 -19.93 -2.30
C ARG A 83 -3.51 -21.04 -2.13
N SER A 84 -2.28 -20.68 -1.77
CA SER A 84 -1.23 -21.63 -1.41
C SER A 84 -1.30 -21.95 0.09
N PHE A 85 -0.86 -23.14 0.51
CA PHE A 85 -0.64 -23.44 1.92
C PHE A 85 0.65 -24.26 2.05
N PRO A 86 1.81 -23.58 2.09
CA PRO A 86 3.11 -24.25 2.05
C PRO A 86 3.53 -24.84 3.40
N TYR A 87 2.81 -24.56 4.48
CA TYR A 87 3.27 -24.79 5.85
C TYR A 87 2.82 -26.11 6.49
N ARG A 88 2.36 -27.08 5.69
CA ARG A 88 1.88 -28.38 6.20
C ARG A 88 2.89 -29.10 7.12
N LYS A 89 4.19 -28.91 6.89
CA LYS A 89 5.27 -29.55 7.66
C LYS A 89 5.76 -28.73 8.86
N LEU A 90 5.33 -27.47 8.99
CA LEU A 90 5.82 -26.55 10.02
C LEU A 90 4.92 -26.51 11.27
N GLY A 91 3.90 -27.36 11.36
CA GLY A 91 2.98 -27.40 12.50
C GLY A 91 2.02 -26.20 12.59
N ILE A 92 1.94 -25.36 11.56
CA ILE A 92 0.97 -24.26 11.50
C ILE A 92 -0.42 -24.86 11.24
N SER A 93 -1.40 -24.56 12.11
CA SER A 93 -2.78 -25.00 11.91
C SER A 93 -3.39 -24.33 10.67
N ARG A 94 -4.30 -25.03 9.98
CA ARG A 94 -4.91 -24.52 8.76
C ARG A 94 -5.86 -23.36 9.09
N SER A 95 -6.62 -23.48 10.18
CA SER A 95 -7.45 -22.37 10.68
C SER A 95 -6.61 -21.15 11.07
N GLY A 96 -5.47 -21.36 11.74
CA GLY A 96 -4.56 -20.29 12.12
C GLY A 96 -3.99 -19.54 10.92
N TYR A 97 -3.62 -20.27 9.86
CA TYR A 97 -3.17 -19.69 8.61
C TYR A 97 -4.24 -18.83 7.91
N LEU A 98 -5.47 -19.34 7.80
CA LEU A 98 -6.57 -18.57 7.21
C LEU A 98 -6.88 -17.32 8.04
N GLN A 99 -6.87 -17.46 9.36
CA GLN A 99 -7.13 -16.36 10.29
C GLN A 99 -6.07 -15.27 10.15
N TYR A 100 -4.79 -15.64 10.11
CA TYR A 100 -3.67 -14.71 9.94
C TYR A 100 -3.83 -13.84 8.69
N HIS A 101 -4.10 -14.44 7.53
CA HIS A 101 -4.25 -13.67 6.29
C HIS A 101 -5.51 -12.79 6.27
N THR A 102 -6.61 -13.27 6.87
CA THR A 102 -7.83 -12.47 7.02
C THR A 102 -7.58 -11.24 7.90
N GLU A 103 -6.87 -11.41 9.01
CA GLU A 103 -6.48 -10.31 9.88
C GLU A 103 -5.50 -9.36 9.20
N ASN A 104 -4.51 -9.88 8.48
CA ASN A 104 -3.56 -9.07 7.75
C ASN A 104 -4.25 -8.20 6.70
N TRP A 105 -5.27 -8.73 6.01
CA TRP A 105 -6.09 -7.96 5.07
C TRP A 105 -6.85 -6.81 5.75
N LEU A 106 -7.43 -7.06 6.93
CA LEU A 106 -8.09 -6.01 7.72
C LEU A 106 -7.11 -4.94 8.22
N HIS A 107 -5.89 -5.35 8.59
CA HIS A 107 -4.84 -4.43 9.01
C HIS A 107 -4.42 -3.53 7.85
N GLU A 108 -4.12 -4.13 6.69
CA GLU A 108 -3.68 -3.41 5.49
C GLU A 108 -4.76 -2.45 4.98
N THR A 109 -6.03 -2.85 5.02
CA THR A 109 -7.16 -1.97 4.63
C THR A 109 -7.20 -0.69 5.46
N TYR A 110 -6.92 -0.77 6.76
CA TYR A 110 -6.83 0.42 7.61
C TYR A 110 -5.55 1.22 7.38
N ILE A 111 -4.41 0.55 7.13
CA ILE A 111 -3.15 1.23 6.78
C ILE A 111 -3.36 2.06 5.51
N LEU A 112 -4.02 1.49 4.50
CA LEU A 112 -4.41 2.19 3.29
C LEU A 112 -5.24 3.45 3.58
N GLU A 113 -6.29 3.35 4.40
CA GLU A 113 -7.10 4.53 4.82
C GLU A 113 -6.19 5.63 5.40
N LYS A 114 -5.25 5.26 6.27
CA LYS A 114 -4.35 6.22 6.94
C LYS A 114 -3.32 6.83 6.00
N ARG A 115 -2.74 6.04 5.10
CA ARG A 115 -1.82 6.53 4.06
C ARG A 115 -2.54 7.50 3.13
N PHE A 116 -3.76 7.15 2.73
CA PHE A 116 -4.57 8.00 1.86
C PHE A 116 -4.95 9.33 2.52
N GLU A 117 -5.43 9.29 3.78
CA GLU A 117 -5.71 10.50 4.57
C GLU A 117 -4.47 11.40 4.71
N SER A 118 -3.31 10.81 4.99
CA SER A 118 -2.04 11.52 5.14
C SER A 118 -1.61 12.19 3.82
N CYS A 119 -1.62 11.43 2.72
CA CYS A 119 -1.30 11.91 1.38
C CYS A 119 -2.18 13.11 1.01
N PHE A 120 -3.50 12.97 1.16
CA PHE A 120 -4.46 13.99 0.78
C PHE A 120 -4.38 15.25 1.66
N THR A 121 -4.20 15.07 2.97
CA THR A 121 -4.02 16.19 3.90
C THR A 121 -2.77 16.98 3.56
N ARG A 122 -1.69 16.29 3.17
CA ARG A 122 -0.45 16.93 2.73
C ARG A 122 -0.64 17.67 1.42
N LEU A 123 -1.30 17.06 0.43
CA LEU A 123 -1.62 17.70 -0.84
C LEU A 123 -2.40 18.99 -0.63
N LYS A 124 -3.44 18.96 0.21
CA LYS A 124 -4.21 20.16 0.60
C LYS A 124 -3.34 21.25 1.23
N ARG A 125 -2.35 20.87 2.05
CA ARG A 125 -1.41 21.81 2.67
C ARG A 125 -0.46 22.41 1.65
N ASP A 126 0.03 21.61 0.71
CA ASP A 126 1.02 22.02 -0.28
C ASP A 126 0.41 23.01 -1.29
N TYR A 127 -0.88 22.86 -1.64
CA TYR A 127 -1.62 23.79 -2.49
C TYR A 127 -2.30 24.95 -1.75
N ARG A 128 -2.10 25.13 -0.43
CA ARG A 128 -2.89 26.09 0.37
C ARG A 128 -2.75 27.57 -0.05
N HIS A 129 -1.68 27.91 -0.75
CA HIS A 129 -1.41 29.26 -1.27
C HIS A 129 -1.47 29.32 -2.81
N ASP A 130 -1.85 28.21 -3.45
CA ASP A 130 -1.97 28.11 -4.89
C ASP A 130 -3.32 28.67 -5.37
N GLN A 131 -3.38 29.10 -6.63
CA GLN A 131 -4.64 29.54 -7.27
C GLN A 131 -5.69 28.42 -7.28
N LEU A 132 -5.24 27.16 -7.35
CA LEU A 132 -6.09 25.96 -7.33
C LEU A 132 -6.46 25.49 -5.93
N SER A 133 -6.03 26.18 -4.87
CA SER A 133 -6.25 25.78 -3.47
C SER A 133 -7.69 25.34 -3.18
N GLY A 134 -8.68 26.09 -3.67
CA GLY A 134 -10.10 25.79 -3.48
C GLY A 134 -10.60 24.56 -4.25
N GLU A 135 -10.07 24.29 -5.44
CA GLU A 135 -10.41 23.10 -6.24
C GLU A 135 -9.76 21.86 -5.66
N VAL A 136 -8.45 21.94 -5.36
CA VAL A 136 -7.70 20.86 -4.71
C VAL A 136 -8.30 20.50 -3.36
N ALA A 137 -8.63 21.49 -2.53
CA ALA A 137 -9.25 21.25 -1.22
C ALA A 137 -10.58 20.50 -1.34
N ARG A 138 -11.45 20.88 -2.30
CA ARG A 138 -12.73 20.20 -2.53
C ARG A 138 -12.54 18.76 -3.01
N ALA A 139 -11.63 18.55 -3.97
CA ALA A 139 -11.32 17.22 -4.48
C ALA A 139 -10.71 16.31 -3.39
N VAL A 140 -9.79 16.84 -2.58
CA VAL A 140 -9.23 16.15 -1.40
C VAL A 140 -10.33 15.76 -0.42
N ASP A 141 -11.18 16.71 -0.01
CA ASP A 141 -12.20 16.46 1.00
C ASP A 141 -13.23 15.41 0.50
N ALA A 142 -13.58 15.48 -0.79
CA ALA A 142 -14.44 14.49 -1.44
C ALA A 142 -13.79 13.09 -1.45
N GLY A 143 -12.53 12.97 -1.84
CA GLY A 143 -11.83 11.67 -1.88
C GLY A 143 -11.63 11.06 -0.49
N ILE A 144 -11.26 11.87 0.52
CA ILE A 144 -11.20 11.40 1.92
C ILE A 144 -12.57 10.89 2.39
N SER A 145 -13.64 11.64 2.10
CA SER A 145 -15.00 11.26 2.48
C SER A 145 -15.42 9.93 1.83
N LEU A 146 -15.12 9.76 0.54
CA LEU A 146 -15.39 8.54 -0.21
C LEU A 146 -14.66 7.34 0.41
N ILE A 147 -13.34 7.45 0.63
CA ILE A 147 -12.53 6.36 1.22
C ILE A 147 -13.03 5.99 2.62
N ARG A 148 -13.26 6.97 3.50
CA ARG A 148 -13.77 6.72 4.86
C ARG A 148 -15.11 6.01 4.86
N THR A 149 -15.99 6.40 3.95
CA THR A 149 -17.33 5.82 3.87
C THR A 149 -17.26 4.39 3.34
N SER A 150 -16.50 4.16 2.27
CA SER A 150 -16.33 2.84 1.67
C SER A 150 -15.62 1.83 2.59
N LEU A 151 -14.64 2.28 3.39
CA LEU A 151 -13.86 1.40 4.27
C LEU A 151 -14.44 1.28 5.70
N ARG A 152 -15.57 1.93 5.98
CA ARG A 152 -16.16 2.00 7.33
C ARG A 152 -16.43 0.62 7.94
N SER A 153 -16.96 -0.31 7.17
CA SER A 153 -17.32 -1.66 7.64
C SER A 153 -16.07 -2.47 7.99
N ALA A 154 -15.07 -2.51 7.11
CA ALA A 154 -13.79 -3.19 7.35
C ALA A 154 -13.08 -2.62 8.58
N LYS A 155 -13.08 -1.28 8.72
CA LYS A 155 -12.55 -0.59 9.91
C LYS A 155 -13.29 -0.97 11.19
N ALA A 156 -14.62 -1.07 11.17
CA ALA A 156 -15.40 -1.48 12.32
C ALA A 156 -15.04 -2.91 12.75
N VAL A 157 -14.95 -3.84 11.80
CA VAL A 157 -14.53 -5.24 12.06
C VAL A 157 -13.12 -5.28 12.65
N ARG A 158 -12.17 -4.52 12.10
CA ARG A 158 -10.82 -4.40 12.66
C ARG A 158 -10.83 -3.80 14.07
N SER A 159 -11.59 -2.73 14.30
CA SER A 159 -11.67 -2.06 15.60
C SER A 159 -12.17 -3.02 16.67
N ASP A 160 -13.22 -3.79 16.36
CA ASP A 160 -13.73 -4.82 17.26
C ASP A 160 -12.70 -5.93 17.47
N HIS A 161 -12.01 -6.35 16.40
CA HIS A 161 -10.90 -7.32 16.46
C HIS A 161 -9.78 -6.92 17.43
N VAL A 162 -9.34 -5.66 17.37
CA VAL A 162 -8.20 -5.14 18.16
C VAL A 162 -8.61 -4.85 19.61
N HIS A 163 -9.83 -4.34 19.83
CA HIS A 163 -10.20 -3.77 21.14
C HIS A 163 -11.16 -4.62 21.97
N LYS A 164 -11.97 -5.50 21.35
CA LYS A 164 -13.01 -6.26 22.06
C LYS A 164 -12.67 -7.75 22.10
N SER A 165 -12.64 -8.36 20.94
CA SER A 165 -12.38 -9.79 20.79
C SER A 165 -11.88 -10.05 19.39
N ARG A 166 -10.99 -11.02 19.26
CA ARG A 166 -10.43 -11.44 17.97
C ARG A 166 -11.59 -11.70 16.99
N ALA A 167 -11.69 -10.94 15.89
CA ALA A 167 -12.69 -11.19 14.85
C ALA A 167 -12.59 -12.65 14.39
N VAL A 168 -13.67 -13.39 14.59
CA VAL A 168 -13.74 -14.80 14.23
C VAL A 168 -14.66 -14.96 13.04
N ASP A 169 -14.10 -15.39 11.91
CA ASP A 169 -14.92 -15.84 10.81
C ASP A 169 -15.58 -17.18 11.14
N ARG A 170 -16.88 -17.30 10.87
CA ARG A 170 -17.67 -18.49 11.22
C ARG A 170 -17.11 -19.76 10.56
N ASP A 171 -16.74 -19.71 9.29
CA ASP A 171 -16.23 -20.89 8.58
C ASP A 171 -14.84 -21.30 9.09
N ILE A 172 -13.99 -20.32 9.42
CA ILE A 172 -12.69 -20.56 10.06
C ILE A 172 -12.87 -21.15 11.46
N LEU A 173 -13.87 -20.69 12.23
CA LEU A 173 -14.16 -21.24 13.56
C LEU A 173 -14.60 -22.69 13.49
N ILE A 174 -15.51 -23.03 12.58
CA ILE A 174 -15.95 -24.41 12.40
C ILE A 174 -14.75 -25.27 11.99
N LEU A 175 -13.91 -24.80 11.06
CA LEU A 175 -12.69 -25.52 10.68
C LEU A 175 -11.77 -25.74 11.88
N ARG A 176 -11.58 -24.72 12.72
CA ARG A 176 -10.76 -24.83 13.94
C ARG A 176 -11.33 -25.86 14.91
N SER A 177 -12.64 -25.89 15.10
CA SER A 177 -13.31 -26.88 15.95
C SER A 177 -13.12 -28.30 15.42
N GLU A 178 -13.21 -28.50 14.11
CA GLU A 178 -12.97 -29.82 13.49
C GLU A 178 -11.48 -30.21 13.53
N GLU A 179 -10.55 -29.25 13.39
CA GLU A 179 -9.11 -29.51 13.62
C GLU A 179 -8.84 -29.99 15.05
N LEU A 180 -9.49 -29.40 16.05
CA LEU A 180 -9.36 -29.81 17.45
C LEU A 180 -9.95 -31.20 17.71
N ARG A 181 -11.10 -31.51 17.12
CA ARG A 181 -11.71 -32.85 17.23
C ARG A 181 -10.84 -33.91 16.55
N GLY A 182 -10.40 -33.63 15.32
CA GLY A 182 -9.59 -34.54 14.51
C GLY A 182 -8.21 -34.86 15.09
N ALA A 183 -7.70 -34.03 16.00
CA ALA A 183 -6.48 -34.33 16.74
C ALA A 183 -6.57 -35.64 17.57
N HIS A 184 -7.78 -36.14 17.82
CA HIS A 184 -8.00 -37.33 18.65
C HIS A 184 -8.23 -38.62 17.85
N THR A 185 -8.52 -38.57 16.54
CA THR A 185 -8.77 -39.78 15.73
C THR A 185 -8.26 -39.65 14.29
N ALA A 186 -7.62 -40.71 13.77
CA ALA A 186 -7.06 -40.72 12.41
C ALA A 186 -8.13 -40.59 11.30
N GLU A 187 -9.32 -41.14 11.51
CA GLU A 187 -10.43 -41.09 10.54
C GLU A 187 -10.98 -39.66 10.36
N GLN A 188 -11.09 -38.88 11.43
CA GLN A 188 -11.57 -37.48 11.37
C GLN A 188 -10.58 -36.55 10.67
N SER A 189 -9.29 -36.89 10.63
CA SER A 189 -8.30 -36.13 9.86
C SER A 189 -8.60 -36.09 8.36
N ASN A 190 -9.37 -37.06 7.83
CA ASN A 190 -9.72 -37.11 6.41
C ASN A 190 -10.80 -36.08 6.01
N GLU A 191 -11.63 -35.62 6.97
CA GLU A 191 -12.71 -34.64 6.69
C GLU A 191 -12.22 -33.18 6.75
N VAL A 192 -11.18 -32.92 7.55
CA VAL A 192 -10.62 -31.57 7.76
C VAL A 192 -10.02 -30.99 6.47
N GLU A 193 -9.33 -31.80 5.65
CA GLU A 193 -8.65 -31.31 4.45
C GLU A 193 -9.62 -30.83 3.35
N PRO A 194 -10.69 -31.56 2.99
CA PRO A 194 -11.74 -31.06 2.10
C PRO A 194 -12.38 -29.77 2.62
N MET A 195 -12.69 -29.70 3.92
CA MET A 195 -13.26 -28.52 4.54
C MET A 195 -12.32 -27.32 4.42
N PHE A 196 -11.04 -27.49 4.78
CA PHE A 196 -10.03 -26.45 4.64
C PHE A 196 -9.93 -25.93 3.21
N ARG A 197 -9.86 -26.82 2.21
CA ARG A 197 -9.79 -26.42 0.80
C ARG A 197 -11.00 -25.58 0.39
N ARG A 198 -12.20 -25.94 0.86
CA ARG A 198 -13.43 -25.18 0.64
C ARG A 198 -13.34 -23.79 1.26
N VAL A 199 -13.07 -23.69 2.58
CA VAL A 199 -13.00 -22.41 3.30
C VAL A 199 -11.92 -21.52 2.70
N ARG A 200 -10.74 -22.06 2.41
CA ARG A 200 -9.62 -21.33 1.78
C ARG A 200 -10.01 -20.73 0.42
N ARG A 201 -10.70 -21.49 -0.44
CA ARG A 201 -11.15 -21.00 -1.75
C ARG A 201 -12.17 -19.87 -1.60
N LEU A 202 -13.13 -20.04 -0.68
CA LEU A 202 -14.14 -19.02 -0.41
C LEU A 202 -13.49 -17.73 0.08
N LYS A 203 -12.59 -17.83 1.07
CA LYS A 203 -11.87 -16.67 1.60
C LYS A 203 -10.95 -16.01 0.60
N ALA A 204 -10.20 -16.77 -0.20
CA ALA A 204 -9.39 -16.19 -1.25
C ALA A 204 -10.23 -15.47 -2.31
N LYS A 205 -11.43 -15.96 -2.64
CA LYS A 205 -12.35 -15.29 -3.57
C LYS A 205 -12.95 -14.02 -2.96
N GLU A 206 -13.39 -14.08 -1.71
CA GLU A 206 -13.95 -12.95 -0.98
C GLU A 206 -12.95 -11.80 -0.86
N LEU A 207 -11.73 -12.07 -0.38
CA LEU A 207 -10.71 -11.04 -0.20
C LEU A 207 -10.22 -10.45 -1.53
N ASP A 208 -10.15 -11.26 -2.59
CA ASP A 208 -9.82 -10.80 -3.95
C ASP A 208 -10.87 -9.82 -4.49
N GLU A 209 -12.16 -10.16 -4.34
CA GLU A 209 -13.26 -9.28 -4.75
C GLU A 209 -13.28 -7.97 -3.96
N LEU A 210 -13.15 -8.05 -2.63
CA LEU A 210 -13.08 -6.85 -1.79
C LEU A 210 -11.86 -5.98 -2.15
N SER A 211 -10.71 -6.58 -2.47
CA SER A 211 -9.50 -5.82 -2.87
C SER A 211 -9.70 -5.09 -4.20
N ARG A 212 -10.42 -5.68 -5.16
CA ARG A 212 -10.79 -4.98 -6.41
C ARG A 212 -11.74 -3.81 -6.16
N GLN A 213 -12.72 -3.99 -5.28
CA GLN A 213 -13.64 -2.92 -4.90
C GLN A 213 -12.89 -1.76 -4.24
N ILE A 214 -11.95 -2.06 -3.32
CA ILE A 214 -11.10 -1.04 -2.69
C ILE A 214 -10.28 -0.29 -3.75
N ARG A 215 -9.66 -0.99 -4.70
CA ARG A 215 -8.92 -0.34 -5.79
C ARG A 215 -9.81 0.59 -6.61
N SER A 216 -11.01 0.14 -6.99
CA SER A 216 -11.97 0.99 -7.71
C SER A 216 -12.36 2.24 -6.92
N VAL A 217 -12.52 2.14 -5.59
CA VAL A 217 -12.79 3.30 -4.74
C VAL A 217 -11.60 4.25 -4.71
N VAL A 218 -10.37 3.74 -4.63
CA VAL A 218 -9.15 4.57 -4.70
C VAL A 218 -9.07 5.31 -6.04
N ASP A 219 -9.30 4.61 -7.16
CA ASP A 219 -9.28 5.22 -8.48
C ASP A 219 -10.32 6.35 -8.60
N GLN A 220 -11.54 6.12 -8.09
CA GLN A 220 -12.60 7.13 -8.04
C GLN A 220 -12.24 8.32 -7.13
N ALA A 221 -11.57 8.07 -6.01
CA ALA A 221 -11.14 9.12 -5.09
C ALA A 221 -10.01 9.98 -5.67
N LEU A 222 -9.17 9.40 -6.54
CA LEU A 222 -8.07 10.09 -7.21
C LEU A 222 -8.48 10.83 -8.48
N ALA A 223 -9.50 10.35 -9.20
CA ALA A 223 -9.88 10.92 -10.50
C ALA A 223 -10.10 12.45 -10.48
N PRO A 224 -10.85 13.05 -9.53
CA PRO A 224 -11.03 14.51 -9.49
C PRO A 224 -9.72 15.27 -9.23
N LEU A 225 -8.78 14.68 -8.48
CA LEU A 225 -7.47 15.31 -8.25
C LEU A 225 -6.62 15.28 -9.51
N CYS A 226 -6.64 14.18 -10.25
CA CYS A 226 -5.96 14.09 -11.54
C CYS A 226 -6.51 15.15 -12.51
N GLU A 227 -7.83 15.36 -12.56
CA GLU A 227 -8.43 16.42 -13.39
C GLU A 227 -7.96 17.82 -12.98
N VAL A 228 -7.90 18.12 -11.69
CA VAL A 228 -7.48 19.44 -11.19
C VAL A 228 -5.97 19.66 -11.37
N ILE A 229 -5.13 18.64 -11.16
CA ILE A 229 -3.67 18.82 -11.16
C ILE A 229 -3.08 18.67 -12.57
N VAL A 230 -3.49 17.65 -13.34
CA VAL A 230 -2.92 17.39 -14.68
C VAL A 230 -3.24 18.52 -15.66
N VAL A 231 -4.39 19.18 -15.51
CA VAL A 231 -4.78 20.29 -16.39
C VAL A 231 -3.88 21.52 -16.21
N TRP A 232 -3.20 21.65 -15.07
CA TRP A 232 -2.51 22.89 -14.70
C TRP A 232 -0.99 22.75 -14.51
N ASP A 233 -0.50 21.58 -14.09
CA ASP A 233 0.92 21.37 -13.74
C ASP A 233 1.82 20.85 -14.89
N LEU A 234 1.36 20.85 -16.15
CA LEU A 234 2.27 20.67 -17.28
C LEU A 234 3.05 21.97 -17.52
N PRO A 235 4.35 22.06 -17.13
CA PRO A 235 5.07 23.33 -16.98
C PRO A 235 5.49 23.98 -18.30
N ASN A 236 4.92 23.55 -19.43
CA ASN A 236 5.40 23.98 -20.72
C ASN A 236 4.23 24.31 -21.67
N PRO A 237 3.89 25.60 -21.85
CA PRO A 237 2.99 26.00 -22.92
C PRO A 237 3.46 25.55 -24.32
N HIS A 238 4.76 25.22 -24.50
CA HIS A 238 5.30 24.65 -25.73
C HIS A 238 5.16 23.12 -25.87
N LEU A 239 4.71 22.40 -24.83
CA LEU A 239 4.33 20.98 -24.90
C LEU A 239 2.81 20.76 -24.88
N ARG A 240 2.01 21.83 -25.01
CA ARG A 240 0.61 21.69 -25.39
C ARG A 240 0.60 21.08 -26.79
N LEU A 241 0.23 19.81 -26.89
CA LEU A 241 -0.08 19.20 -28.18
C LEU A 241 -1.06 20.14 -28.90
N PRO A 242 -0.79 20.52 -30.17
CA PRO A 242 -1.70 21.38 -30.90
C PRO A 242 -3.10 20.73 -30.88
N ALA A 243 -4.12 21.55 -30.67
CA ALA A 243 -5.51 21.09 -30.68
C ALA A 243 -5.77 20.31 -32.00
N PRO A 244 -6.47 19.17 -31.95
CA PRO A 244 -6.80 18.42 -33.16
C PRO A 244 -7.61 19.33 -34.10
N VAL A 245 -7.10 19.48 -35.32
CA VAL A 245 -7.75 20.19 -36.42
C VAL A 245 -8.93 19.37 -36.94
#